data_AF-A0A0F9M0G4-F1
#
_entry.id   AF-A0A0F9M0G4-F1
#
_cell.length_a   1.000
_cell.length_b   1.000
_cell.length_c   1.000
_cell.angle_alpha   90.00
_cell.angle_beta   90.00
_cell.angle_gamma   90.00
#
_symmetry.space_group_name_H-M   'P 1'
#
loop_
_entity.id
_entity.type
_entity.pdbx_description
1 polymer ?
#
loop_
_entity_poly.entity_id
_entity_poly.type
_entity_poly.pdbx_seq_one_letter_code
_entity_poly.pdbx_strand_id
1 'polypeptide(L)'
;MKATDIKADDINTWAKEIIGKKRLPAPAKPKGKDPEYTFPDDPSTLSPTGLGQQMMKFASYFGYTQWLLGLADSEFALVDSEYKVNMNVAGIKIREDLGRVAADVVEAAVLHEDESLTPLYERRQKLLVIKIQLESRLKIYEKMYNALSRELARREMETRIQ
;
A
#
# COMPACT_ATOMS: atom_id res chain seq x y z
N MET A 1 7.00 19.96 16.43
CA MET A 1 6.56 18.57 16.70
C MET A 1 7.64 17.66 16.18
N LYS A 2 8.19 16.76 17.00
CA LYS A 2 9.19 15.77 16.54
C LYS A 2 8.45 14.57 15.94
N ALA A 3 8.94 14.00 14.85
CA ALA A 3 8.26 12.90 14.16
C ALA A 3 8.21 11.59 14.96
N THR A 4 8.97 11.52 16.06
CA THR A 4 8.93 10.44 17.05
C THR A 4 7.69 10.47 17.94
N ASP A 5 6.93 11.57 17.95
CA ASP A 5 5.78 11.75 18.85
C ASP A 5 4.45 11.31 18.23
N ILE A 6 4.45 10.85 16.97
CA ILE A 6 3.23 10.43 16.26
C ILE A 6 3.17 8.90 16.26
N LYS A 7 2.35 8.33 17.13
CA LYS A 7 2.04 6.89 17.12
C LYS A 7 1.23 6.57 15.85
N ALA A 8 1.37 5.36 15.30
CA ALA A 8 0.59 4.94 14.13
C ALA A 8 -0.95 5.08 14.34
N ASP A 9 -1.40 5.02 15.60
CA ASP A 9 -2.79 5.30 15.99
C ASP A 9 -3.19 6.77 15.83
N ASP A 10 -2.26 7.71 16.00
CA ASP A 10 -2.50 9.15 15.83
C ASP A 10 -2.69 9.51 14.36
N ILE A 11 -1.99 8.81 13.44
CA ILE A 11 -2.18 8.98 11.98
C ILE A 11 -3.54 8.42 11.55
N ASN A 12 -3.93 7.28 12.10
CA ASN A 12 -5.25 6.68 11.85
C ASN A 12 -6.38 7.57 12.38
N THR A 13 -6.15 8.23 13.52
CA THR A 13 -7.10 9.15 14.16
C THR A 13 -7.17 10.47 13.39
N TRP A 14 -6.03 11.03 13.00
CA TRP A 14 -5.94 12.24 12.19
C TRP A 14 -6.55 12.06 10.79
N ALA A 15 -6.27 10.94 10.12
CA ALA A 15 -6.86 10.61 8.83
C ALA A 15 -8.38 10.47 8.94
N LYS A 16 -8.89 9.80 9.98
CA LYS A 16 -10.33 9.72 10.26
C LYS A 16 -10.96 11.08 10.57
N GLU A 17 -10.29 11.93 11.33
CA GLU A 17 -10.77 13.29 11.65
C GLU A 17 -10.83 14.19 10.41
N ILE A 18 -9.80 14.18 9.55
CA ILE A 18 -9.79 15.00 8.33
C ILE A 18 -10.79 14.48 7.30
N ILE A 19 -10.91 13.16 7.13
CA ILE A 19 -11.88 12.54 6.22
C ILE A 19 -13.31 12.82 6.71
N GLY A 20 -13.54 12.73 8.02
CA GLY A 20 -14.81 13.09 8.65
C GLY A 20 -15.16 14.58 8.48
N LYS A 21 -14.19 15.48 8.66
CA LYS A 21 -14.37 16.93 8.44
C LYS A 21 -14.61 17.29 6.98
N LYS A 22 -13.98 16.59 6.03
CA LYS A 22 -14.12 16.86 4.59
C LYS A 22 -15.26 16.11 3.91
N ARG A 23 -16.04 15.30 4.65
CA ARG A 23 -17.13 14.44 4.13
C ARG A 23 -16.69 13.59 2.92
N LEU A 24 -15.41 13.22 2.88
CA LEU A 24 -14.92 12.37 1.79
C LEU A 24 -15.43 10.95 2.05
N PRO A 25 -16.10 10.31 1.08
CA PRO A 25 -16.54 8.94 1.25
C PRO A 25 -15.32 8.02 1.39
N ALA A 26 -15.03 7.58 2.61
CA ALA A 26 -14.04 6.53 2.82
C ALA A 26 -14.61 5.22 2.25
N PRO A 27 -13.86 4.50 1.40
CA PRO A 27 -14.31 3.20 0.93
C PRO A 27 -14.51 2.29 2.14
N ALA A 28 -15.72 1.77 2.31
CA ALA A 28 -16.02 0.84 3.39
C ALA A 28 -15.18 -0.43 3.16
N LYS A 29 -14.48 -0.89 4.20
CA LYS A 29 -13.86 -2.21 4.16
C LYS A 29 -14.95 -3.20 3.76
N PRO A 30 -14.77 -3.99 2.70
CA PRO A 30 -15.77 -4.97 2.29
C PRO A 30 -16.10 -5.90 3.46
N LYS A 31 -17.39 -6.00 3.78
CA LYS A 31 -17.90 -6.84 4.86
C LYS A 31 -18.12 -8.25 4.30
N GLY A 32 -17.16 -9.14 4.52
CA GLY A 32 -17.31 -10.58 4.31
C GLY A 32 -17.14 -11.31 5.63
N LYS A 33 -18.05 -12.24 5.95
CA LYS A 33 -17.96 -13.13 7.13
C LYS A 33 -17.01 -14.31 6.91
N ASP A 34 -16.38 -14.43 5.75
CA ASP A 34 -15.57 -15.60 5.41
C ASP A 34 -14.12 -15.43 5.89
N PRO A 35 -13.62 -16.30 6.78
CA PRO A 35 -12.25 -16.26 7.28
C PRO A 35 -11.20 -16.52 6.18
N GLU A 36 -11.60 -17.12 5.06
CA GLU A 36 -10.74 -17.47 3.95
C GLU A 36 -11.45 -17.16 2.62
N TYR A 37 -11.05 -16.06 1.98
CA TYR A 37 -11.45 -15.79 0.61
C TYR A 37 -10.67 -16.73 -0.31
N THR A 38 -11.33 -17.78 -0.78
CA THR A 38 -10.76 -18.70 -1.78
C THR A 38 -10.85 -18.01 -3.14
N PHE A 39 -9.70 -17.79 -3.79
CA PHE A 39 -9.70 -17.29 -5.15
C PHE A 39 -10.32 -18.34 -6.08
N PRO A 40 -11.32 -17.99 -6.90
CA PRO A 40 -11.81 -18.92 -7.90
C PRO A 40 -10.72 -19.13 -8.94
N ASP A 41 -10.23 -20.37 -9.06
CA ASP A 41 -9.17 -20.73 -10.01
C ASP A 41 -9.64 -20.61 -11.47
N ASP A 42 -10.95 -20.80 -11.73
CA ASP A 42 -11.55 -20.67 -13.05
C ASP A 42 -12.87 -19.86 -13.04
N PRO A 43 -12.90 -18.65 -13.64
CA PRO A 43 -14.11 -17.85 -13.87
C PRO A 43 -15.26 -18.59 -14.55
N SER A 44 -14.97 -19.60 -15.37
CA SER A 44 -15.96 -20.36 -16.13
C SER A 44 -16.90 -21.18 -15.24
N THR A 45 -16.43 -21.54 -14.05
CA THR A 45 -17.18 -22.36 -13.08
C THR A 45 -18.23 -21.56 -12.29
N LEU A 46 -18.16 -20.22 -12.33
CA LEU A 46 -19.07 -19.36 -11.59
C LEU A 46 -20.43 -19.25 -12.28
N SER A 47 -21.51 -19.20 -11.51
CA SER A 47 -22.83 -18.81 -12.03
C SER A 47 -22.82 -17.33 -12.46
N PRO A 48 -23.72 -16.87 -13.36
CA PRO A 48 -23.76 -15.46 -13.77
C PRO A 48 -23.91 -14.48 -12.59
N THR A 49 -24.74 -14.83 -11.60
CA THR A 49 -24.90 -14.04 -10.37
C THR A 49 -23.66 -14.08 -9.49
N GLY A 50 -22.99 -15.23 -9.38
CA GLY A 50 -21.73 -15.38 -8.67
C GLY A 50 -20.60 -14.55 -9.31
N LEU A 51 -20.54 -14.52 -10.64
CA LEU A 51 -19.57 -13.74 -11.40
C LEU A 51 -19.77 -12.23 -11.16
N GLY A 52 -21.00 -11.73 -11.23
CA GLY A 52 -21.32 -10.33 -10.95
C GLY A 52 -20.99 -9.92 -9.50
N GLN A 53 -21.35 -10.75 -8.51
CA GLN A 53 -20.99 -10.52 -7.11
C GLN A 53 -19.47 -10.48 -6.90
N GLN A 54 -18.74 -11.36 -7.59
CA GLN A 54 -17.30 -11.45 -7.48
C GLN A 54 -16.60 -10.24 -8.13
N MET A 55 -17.10 -9.76 -9.26
CA MET A 55 -16.64 -8.50 -9.88
C MET A 55 -16.86 -7.30 -8.94
N MET A 56 -18.03 -7.18 -8.32
CA MET A 56 -18.31 -6.11 -7.35
C MET A 56 -17.37 -6.16 -6.14
N LYS A 57 -17.09 -7.36 -5.62
CA LYS A 57 -16.11 -7.56 -4.54
C LYS A 57 -14.73 -7.08 -4.96
N PHE A 58 -14.22 -7.50 -6.12
CA PHE A 58 -12.91 -7.09 -6.62
C PHE A 58 -12.81 -5.59 -6.86
N ALA A 59 -13.84 -4.96 -7.42
CA ALA A 59 -13.90 -3.50 -7.57
C ALA A 59 -13.85 -2.78 -6.21
N SER A 60 -14.57 -3.30 -5.21
CA SER A 60 -14.56 -2.74 -3.85
C SER A 60 -13.19 -2.92 -3.16
N TYR A 61 -12.60 -4.11 -3.27
CA TYR A 61 -11.25 -4.38 -2.76
C TYR A 61 -10.20 -3.52 -3.43
N PHE A 62 -10.30 -3.31 -4.75
CA PHE A 62 -9.42 -2.43 -5.51
C PHE A 62 -9.50 -1.00 -4.97
N GLY A 63 -10.69 -0.41 -4.90
CA GLY A 63 -10.87 0.96 -4.40
C GLY A 63 -10.40 1.14 -2.94
N TYR A 64 -10.71 0.18 -2.07
CA TYR A 64 -10.23 0.20 -0.68
C TYR A 64 -8.71 0.10 -0.58
N THR A 65 -8.10 -0.78 -1.38
CA THR A 65 -6.64 -0.97 -1.39
C THR A 65 -5.94 0.24 -1.99
N GLN A 66 -6.53 0.90 -2.98
CA GLN A 66 -6.00 2.13 -3.57
C GLN A 66 -6.01 3.27 -2.54
N TRP A 67 -7.06 3.37 -1.73
CA TRP A 67 -7.10 4.31 -0.61
C TRP A 67 -6.03 4.01 0.43
N LEU A 68 -5.87 2.74 0.84
CA LEU A 68 -4.81 2.33 1.77
C LEU A 68 -3.42 2.60 1.22
N LEU A 69 -3.20 2.37 -0.08
CA LEU A 69 -1.94 2.65 -0.75
C LEU A 69 -1.65 4.15 -0.71
N GLY A 70 -2.64 5.01 -0.99
CA GLY A 70 -2.48 6.46 -0.90
C GLY A 70 -2.09 6.95 0.50
N LEU A 71 -2.63 6.34 1.55
CA LEU A 71 -2.21 6.62 2.93
C LEU A 71 -0.77 6.18 3.18
N ALA A 72 -0.42 4.94 2.82
CA ALA A 72 0.92 4.40 3.00
C ALA A 72 1.97 5.18 2.20
N ASP A 73 1.64 5.60 0.97
CA ASP A 73 2.51 6.42 0.11
C ASP A 73 2.76 7.79 0.72
N SER A 74 1.72 8.44 1.24
CA SER A 74 1.86 9.75 1.88
C SER A 74 2.74 9.68 3.12
N GLU A 75 2.54 8.66 3.95
CA GLU A 75 3.36 8.44 5.15
C GLU A 75 4.79 8.07 4.80
N PHE A 76 4.98 7.17 3.83
CA PHE A 76 6.31 6.79 3.34
C PHE A 76 7.07 8.00 2.80
N ALA A 77 6.42 8.85 2.00
CA ALA A 77 7.06 10.04 1.42
C ALA A 77 7.54 11.02 2.51
N LEU A 78 6.76 11.19 3.59
CA LEU A 78 7.14 12.03 4.72
C LEU A 78 8.36 11.43 5.45
N VAL A 79 8.27 10.16 5.84
CA VAL A 79 9.33 9.46 6.59
C VAL A 79 10.61 9.33 5.77
N ASP A 80 10.52 9.03 4.48
CA ASP A 80 11.67 8.95 3.56
C ASP A 80 12.35 10.31 3.40
N SER A 81 11.58 11.40 3.35
CA SER A 81 12.13 12.76 3.27
C SER A 81 12.86 13.15 4.56
N GLU A 82 12.25 12.89 5.72
CA GLU A 82 12.88 13.15 7.02
C GLU A 82 14.16 12.32 7.18
N TYR A 83 14.09 11.03 6.84
CA TYR A 83 15.24 10.14 6.89
C TYR A 83 16.38 10.64 6.01
N LYS A 84 16.10 11.03 4.76
CA LYS A 84 17.11 11.57 3.85
C LYS A 84 17.77 12.85 4.37
N VAL A 85 17.00 13.75 4.98
CA VAL A 85 17.55 14.97 5.56
C VAL A 85 18.48 14.64 6.72
N ASN A 86 18.02 13.83 7.67
CA ASN A 86 18.80 13.48 8.85
C ASN A 86 20.05 12.66 8.49
N MET A 87 19.91 11.69 7.57
CA MET A 87 21.01 10.90 7.03
C MET A 87 22.04 11.77 6.32
N ASN A 88 21.60 12.77 5.55
CA ASN A 88 22.53 13.68 4.90
C ASN A 88 23.29 14.55 5.91
N VAL A 89 22.66 15.00 6.99
CA VAL A 89 23.34 15.78 8.04
C VAL A 89 24.36 14.92 8.78
N ALA A 90 23.94 13.74 9.26
CA ALA A 90 24.81 12.81 9.97
C ALA A 90 25.97 12.28 9.09
N GLY A 91 25.71 12.07 7.80
CA GLY A 91 26.70 11.61 6.84
C GLY A 91 27.72 12.64 6.36
N ILE A 92 27.67 13.91 6.80
CA ILE A 92 28.69 14.92 6.41
C ILE A 92 30.06 14.48 6.89
N LYS A 93 30.21 14.26 8.20
CA LYS A 93 31.48 13.88 8.82
C LYS A 93 32.00 12.54 8.30
N ILE A 94 31.12 11.56 8.16
CA ILE A 94 31.47 10.24 7.63
C ILE A 94 31.98 10.32 6.18
N ARG A 95 31.41 11.20 5.34
CA ARG A 95 31.89 11.41 3.96
C ARG A 95 33.23 12.15 3.92
N GLU A 96 33.49 13.04 4.87
CA GLU A 96 34.80 13.68 5.02
C GLU A 96 35.88 12.66 5.41
N ASP A 97 35.54 11.73 6.32
CA ASP A 97 36.47 10.70 6.81
C ASP A 97 36.69 9.56 5.80
N LEU A 98 35.64 9.07 5.13
CA LEU A 98 35.71 7.95 4.18
C LEU A 98 36.05 8.38 2.75
N GLY A 99 35.92 9.66 2.42
CA GLY A 99 36.07 10.15 1.05
C GLY A 99 34.95 9.68 0.11
N ARG A 100 35.28 9.40 -1.15
CA ARG A 100 34.29 9.11 -2.20
C ARG A 100 33.86 7.64 -2.18
N VAL A 101 32.90 7.33 -1.31
CA VAL A 101 32.29 6.00 -1.18
C VAL A 101 30.84 5.96 -1.68
N ALA A 102 30.30 4.76 -1.87
CA ALA A 102 28.91 4.55 -2.25
C ALA A 102 27.94 5.01 -1.16
N ALA A 103 26.75 5.47 -1.55
CA ALA A 103 25.74 5.97 -0.61
C ALA A 103 25.36 4.93 0.45
N ASP A 104 25.22 3.67 0.06
CA ASP A 104 24.86 2.57 0.97
C ASP A 104 25.93 2.33 2.04
N VAL A 105 27.21 2.59 1.73
CA VAL A 105 28.32 2.48 2.68
C VAL A 105 28.28 3.62 3.69
N VAL A 106 27.98 4.84 3.23
CA VAL A 106 27.77 6.00 4.12
C VAL A 106 26.56 5.75 5.01
N GLU A 107 25.46 5.26 4.46
CA GLU A 107 24.24 4.94 5.22
C GLU A 107 24.50 3.90 6.31
N ALA A 108 25.21 2.81 5.98
CA ALA A 108 25.58 1.80 6.96
C ALA A 108 26.48 2.35 8.07
N ALA A 109 27.47 3.18 7.72
CA ALA A 109 28.36 3.81 8.70
C ALA A 109 27.60 4.81 9.60
N VAL A 110 26.69 5.62 9.04
CA VAL A 110 25.85 6.53 9.82
C VAL A 110 24.95 5.76 10.77
N LEU A 111 24.28 4.69 10.33
CA LEU A 111 23.42 3.88 11.20
C LEU A 111 24.19 3.16 12.30
N HIS A 112 25.47 2.84 12.06
CA HIS A 112 26.36 2.26 13.06
C HIS A 112 26.79 3.29 14.12
N GLU A 113 27.04 4.55 13.72
CA GLU A 113 27.49 5.61 14.64
C GLU A 113 26.34 6.35 15.33
N ASP A 114 25.18 6.47 14.68
CA ASP A 114 24.00 7.19 15.16
C ASP A 114 22.80 6.25 15.27
N GLU A 115 22.71 5.56 16.40
CA GLU A 115 21.59 4.67 16.72
C GLU A 115 20.23 5.38 16.72
N SER A 116 20.20 6.72 16.88
CA SER A 116 18.95 7.49 16.91
C SER A 116 18.20 7.50 15.57
N LEU A 117 18.90 7.19 14.47
CA LEU A 117 18.31 7.07 13.13
C LEU A 117 17.76 5.66 12.84
N THR A 118 18.12 4.66 13.64
CA THR A 118 17.68 3.27 13.45
C THR A 118 16.15 3.12 13.49
N PRO A 119 15.41 3.70 14.46
CA PRO A 119 13.95 3.61 14.46
C PRO A 119 13.30 4.23 13.22
N LEU A 120 13.88 5.32 12.70
CA LEU A 120 13.39 6.01 11.52
C LEU A 120 13.64 5.16 10.26
N TYR A 121 14.82 4.55 10.16
CA TYR A 121 15.16 3.59 9.11
C TYR A 121 14.21 2.39 9.10
N GLU A 122 13.99 1.76 10.26
CA GLU A 122 13.07 0.62 10.36
C GLU A 122 11.65 0.97 9.96
N ARG A 123 11.14 2.14 10.39
CA ARG A 123 9.81 2.62 10.01
C ARG A 123 9.71 2.82 8.51
N ARG A 124 10.72 3.42 7.89
CA ARG A 124 10.82 3.57 6.43
C ARG A 124 10.74 2.22 5.72
N GLN A 125 11.49 1.22 6.19
CA GLN A 125 11.45 -0.13 5.61
C GLN A 125 10.08 -0.81 5.76
N LYS A 126 9.46 -0.71 6.95
CA LYS A 126 8.11 -1.24 7.19
C LYS A 126 7.08 -0.62 6.23
N LEU A 127 7.12 0.70 6.05
CA LEU A 127 6.23 1.41 5.13
C LEU A 127 6.49 1.02 3.66
N LEU A 128 7.75 0.83 3.27
CA LEU A 128 8.10 0.35 1.93
C LEU A 128 7.52 -1.06 1.65
N VAL A 129 7.63 -1.97 2.62
CA VAL A 129 7.05 -3.32 2.50
C VAL A 129 5.53 -3.25 2.36
N ILE A 130 4.86 -2.45 3.20
CA ILE A 130 3.40 -2.25 3.14
C ILE A 130 2.99 -1.72 1.76
N LYS A 131 3.71 -0.71 1.24
CA LYS A 131 3.48 -0.14 -0.09
C LYS A 131 3.57 -1.21 -1.17
N ILE A 132 4.68 -1.97 -1.23
CA ILE A 132 4.90 -3.03 -2.22
C ILE A 132 3.79 -4.09 -2.16
N GLN A 133 3.35 -4.47 -0.96
CA GLN A 133 2.26 -5.42 -0.78
C GLN A 133 0.92 -4.86 -1.32
N LEU A 134 0.62 -3.59 -1.07
CA LEU A 134 -0.62 -2.95 -1.53
C LEU A 134 -0.62 -2.77 -3.06
N GLU A 135 0.51 -2.37 -3.66
CA GLU A 135 0.68 -2.31 -5.12
C GLU A 135 0.47 -3.69 -5.77
N SER A 136 1.02 -4.74 -5.15
CA SER A 136 0.84 -6.12 -5.63
C SER A 136 -0.63 -6.55 -5.56
N ARG A 137 -1.33 -6.20 -4.47
CA ARG A 137 -2.77 -6.48 -4.31
C ARG A 137 -3.61 -5.74 -5.35
N LEU A 138 -3.30 -4.47 -5.66
CA LEU A 138 -3.99 -3.74 -6.72
C LEU A 138 -3.88 -4.44 -8.06
N LYS A 139 -2.68 -4.87 -8.46
CA LYS A 139 -2.45 -5.63 -9.70
C LYS A 139 -3.25 -6.94 -9.73
N ILE A 140 -3.34 -7.64 -8.60
CA ILE A 140 -4.14 -8.86 -8.49
C ILE A 140 -5.62 -8.55 -8.71
N TYR A 141 -6.18 -7.56 -8.01
CA TYR A 141 -7.59 -7.22 -8.12
C TYR A 141 -7.96 -6.72 -9.53
N GLU A 142 -7.10 -5.92 -10.14
CA GLU A 142 -7.27 -5.48 -11.53
C GLU A 142 -7.26 -6.66 -12.51
N LYS A 143 -6.27 -7.54 -12.41
CA LYS A 143 -6.15 -8.72 -13.28
C LYS A 143 -7.36 -9.65 -13.13
N MET A 144 -7.81 -9.89 -11.90
CA MET A 144 -8.97 -10.73 -11.62
C MET A 144 -10.27 -10.10 -12.13
N TYR A 145 -10.47 -8.81 -11.91
CA TYR A 145 -11.62 -8.08 -12.43
C TYR A 145 -11.68 -8.17 -13.97
N ASN A 146 -10.53 -7.99 -14.64
CA ASN A 146 -10.43 -8.10 -16.09
C ASN A 146 -10.73 -9.52 -16.60
N ALA A 147 -10.28 -10.56 -15.89
CA ALA A 147 -10.57 -11.94 -16.24
C ALA A 147 -12.08 -12.26 -16.15
N LEU A 148 -12.72 -11.84 -15.05
CA LEU A 148 -14.17 -12.00 -14.86
C LEU A 148 -14.97 -11.21 -15.90
N SER A 149 -14.57 -9.98 -16.19
CA SER A 149 -15.20 -9.14 -17.20
C SER A 149 -15.18 -9.77 -18.60
N ARG A 150 -14.05 -10.39 -18.99
CA ARG A 150 -13.95 -11.11 -20.27
C ARG A 150 -14.87 -12.33 -20.32
N GLU A 151 -14.95 -13.08 -19.22
CA GLU A 151 -15.83 -14.24 -19.12
C GLU A 151 -17.31 -13.85 -19.20
N LEU A 152 -17.70 -12.74 -18.56
CA LEU A 152 -19.06 -12.19 -18.69
C LEU A 152 -19.36 -11.82 -20.16
N ALA A 153 -18.45 -11.10 -20.81
CA ALA A 153 -18.61 -10.72 -22.22
C ALA A 153 -18.71 -11.92 -23.15
N ARG A 154 -17.95 -13.00 -22.90
CA ARG A 154 -18.03 -14.26 -23.64
C ARG A 154 -19.44 -14.86 -23.55
N ARG A 155 -20.00 -14.96 -22.34
CA ARG A 155 -21.34 -15.51 -22.10
C ARG A 155 -22.44 -14.67 -22.74
N GLU A 156 -22.32 -13.35 -22.68
CA GLU A 156 -23.27 -12.45 -23.36
C GLU A 156 -23.25 -12.63 -24.88
N MET A 157 -22.08 -12.83 -25.48
CA MET A 157 -21.96 -13.15 -26.91
C MET A 157 -22.57 -14.51 -27.26
N GLU A 158 -22.30 -15.55 -26.47
CA GLU A 158 -22.89 -16.88 -26.68
C GLU A 158 -24.43 -16.85 -26.60
N THR A 159 -24.97 -16.08 -25.65
CA THR A 159 -26.44 -15.94 -25.49
C THR A 159 -27.09 -15.18 -26.65
N ARG A 160 -26.36 -14.32 -27.36
CA ARG A 160 -26.87 -13.57 -28.53
C ARG A 160 -26.84 -14.37 -29.84
N ILE A 161 -26.06 -15.46 -29.88
CA ILE A 161 -25.89 -16.30 -31.06
C ILE A 161 -26.89 -17.47 -31.07
N GLN A 162 -27.44 -17.85 -29.92
CA GLN A 162 -28.54 -18.80 -29.76
C GLN A 162 -29.90 -18.18 -30.07
#